data_AF-I3R3M4-F1
#
_entry.id   AF-I3R3M4-F1
#
_cell.length_a   1.000
_cell.length_b   1.000
_cell.length_c   1.000
_cell.angle_alpha   90.00
_cell.angle_beta   90.00
_cell.angle_gamma   90.00
#
_symmetry.space_group_name_H-M   'P 1'
#
loop_
_entity.id
_entity.type
_entity.pdbx_description
1 polymer ?
#
loop_
_entity_poly.entity_id
_entity_poly.type
_entity_poly.pdbx_seq_one_letter_code
_entity_poly.pdbx_strand_id
1 'polypeptide(L)'
;MNYRYVAALLALVTVFAGVPAPVAATDQTAQCTFPMTVTDATGTEVNITENPERVVTTNPSAAQTMWEIGAKDEVVGVSQYATYLDGASEKTNVSASSGLNVEVVIDLDPDLVLVPNSSYNAEPDRIEQLRSANLTVVVFESGKSLDGVANKTERIGRMTGNCDSGLERAEEMRTSIQHMEQALDGVERPVGLNAFFGYTSGKNTFISEIMTTAGLRNGAAEANITGFGQINEETVVDMNPEYIVVPSHAPVPSSPAYNSTTAIQEGNVIVVDANKLQQPAPRAVEASEEIMKAVHPDAYEQYQELQNESVTESTDSATETTTQENATENTTEEEPETTATPEQTTESDAPGFGSVVSVIALAAVALLARYR
;
A
#
# COMPACT_ATOMS: atom_id res chain seq x y z
N MET A 1 -64.00 -54.15 38.45
CA MET A 1 -65.35 -53.57 38.45
C MET A 1 -65.24 -52.14 37.92
N ASN A 2 -65.92 -51.86 36.82
CA ASN A 2 -66.22 -50.57 36.19
C ASN A 2 -65.18 -49.84 35.31
N TYR A 3 -65.58 -49.71 34.04
CA TYR A 3 -65.08 -48.93 32.91
C TYR A 3 -65.11 -47.40 33.15
N ARG A 4 -64.37 -46.61 32.33
CA ARG A 4 -64.93 -45.66 31.32
C ARG A 4 -63.88 -44.69 30.71
N TYR A 5 -63.72 -44.81 29.37
CA TYR A 5 -63.56 -43.82 28.28
C TYR A 5 -62.63 -42.59 28.35
N VAL A 6 -61.60 -42.63 27.49
CA VAL A 6 -61.24 -41.73 26.36
C VAL A 6 -61.56 -40.23 26.43
N ALA A 7 -60.53 -39.39 26.30
CA ALA A 7 -60.51 -38.22 25.41
C ALA A 7 -59.06 -37.83 25.08
N ALA A 8 -58.61 -38.13 23.86
CA ALA A 8 -57.37 -37.64 23.29
C ALA A 8 -57.62 -36.23 22.71
N LEU A 9 -56.88 -35.23 23.19
CA LEU A 9 -56.89 -33.86 22.68
C LEU A 9 -55.60 -33.66 21.87
N LEU A 10 -55.75 -33.72 20.54
CA LEU A 10 -54.75 -33.35 19.55
C LEU A 10 -54.64 -31.81 19.53
N ALA A 11 -53.54 -31.27 20.05
CA ALA A 11 -53.16 -29.87 19.84
C ALA A 11 -52.18 -29.81 18.67
N LEU A 12 -52.65 -29.30 17.52
CA LEU A 12 -51.84 -29.05 16.35
C LEU A 12 -51.06 -27.74 16.58
N VAL A 13 -49.75 -27.83 16.84
CA VAL A 13 -48.86 -26.67 16.90
C VAL A 13 -48.27 -26.46 15.52
N THR A 14 -48.78 -25.47 14.78
CA THR A 14 -48.17 -25.01 13.53
C THR A 14 -46.98 -24.10 13.86
N VAL A 15 -45.77 -24.60 13.64
CA VAL A 15 -44.55 -23.79 13.68
C VAL A 15 -44.44 -23.04 12.36
N PHE A 16 -44.66 -21.72 12.39
CA PHE A 16 -44.29 -20.85 11.27
C PHE A 16 -42.77 -20.70 11.28
N ALA A 17 -42.09 -21.33 10.33
CA ALA A 17 -40.71 -21.01 10.00
C ALA A 17 -40.70 -19.61 9.36
N GLY A 18 -40.31 -18.60 10.14
CA GLY A 18 -40.05 -17.26 9.61
C GLY A 18 -38.82 -17.33 8.71
N VAL A 19 -39.00 -17.03 7.43
CA VAL A 19 -37.90 -16.78 6.49
C VAL A 19 -37.15 -15.55 7.00
N PRO A 20 -35.82 -15.61 7.22
CA PRO A 20 -35.07 -14.41 7.59
C PRO A 20 -35.13 -13.42 6.42
N ALA A 21 -35.56 -12.19 6.71
CA ALA A 21 -35.53 -11.10 5.75
C ALA A 21 -34.07 -10.81 5.33
N PRO A 22 -33.82 -10.49 4.06
CA PRO A 22 -32.49 -10.09 3.63
C PRO A 22 -32.08 -8.82 4.39
N VAL A 23 -30.91 -8.87 5.02
CA VAL A 23 -30.27 -7.69 5.60
C VAL A 23 -29.82 -6.85 4.41
N ALA A 24 -30.48 -5.72 4.18
CA ALA A 24 -30.03 -4.76 3.17
C ALA A 24 -28.61 -4.32 3.53
N ALA A 25 -27.66 -4.51 2.61
CA ALA A 25 -26.35 -3.90 2.69
C ALA A 25 -26.55 -2.39 2.66
N THR A 26 -26.24 -1.71 3.76
CA THR A 26 -26.11 -0.25 3.76
C THR A 26 -24.83 0.08 3.02
N ASP A 27 -24.94 0.73 1.86
CA ASP A 27 -23.85 1.49 1.24
C ASP A 27 -23.28 2.45 2.28
N GLN A 28 -22.14 2.12 2.86
CA GLN A 28 -21.38 3.06 3.66
C GLN A 28 -20.49 3.86 2.72
N THR A 29 -21.03 4.91 2.10
CA THR A 29 -20.20 5.92 1.45
C THR A 29 -19.26 6.51 2.51
N ALA A 30 -17.95 6.43 2.30
CA ALA A 30 -16.99 6.97 3.25
C ALA A 30 -17.01 8.50 3.15
N GLN A 31 -17.76 9.17 4.01
CA GLN A 31 -17.84 10.64 3.95
C GLN A 31 -16.68 11.31 4.68
N CYS A 32 -15.92 12.11 3.94
CA CYS A 32 -14.93 13.05 4.50
C CYS A 32 -15.64 14.33 4.92
N THR A 33 -15.78 14.54 6.23
CA THR A 33 -16.36 15.78 6.79
C THR A 33 -15.30 16.59 7.51
N PHE A 34 -15.19 17.88 7.14
CA PHE A 34 -14.32 18.86 7.80
C PHE A 34 -15.16 19.96 8.48
N PRO A 35 -14.68 20.57 9.58
CA PRO A 35 -13.40 20.30 10.25
C PRO A 35 -13.38 18.93 10.94
N MET A 36 -12.19 18.35 11.10
CA MET A 36 -11.98 17.11 11.84
C MET A 36 -10.81 17.21 12.81
N THR A 37 -10.97 16.62 13.99
CA THR A 37 -9.88 16.48 14.96
C THR A 37 -9.37 15.05 14.93
N VAL A 38 -8.06 14.88 14.78
CA VAL A 38 -7.39 13.57 14.87
C VAL A 38 -6.38 13.60 16.02
N THR A 39 -6.29 12.50 16.76
CA THR A 39 -5.16 12.28 17.67
C THR A 39 -4.05 11.59 16.89
N ASP A 40 -2.90 12.23 16.81
CA ASP A 40 -1.76 11.70 16.07
C ASP A 40 -0.93 10.72 16.92
N ALA A 41 0.06 10.07 16.32
CA ALA A 41 0.88 9.03 16.97
C ALA A 41 1.77 9.56 18.10
N THR A 42 1.87 10.88 18.28
CA THR A 42 2.53 11.52 19.43
C THR A 42 1.58 11.82 20.58
N GLY A 43 0.27 11.57 20.40
CA GLY A 43 -0.79 11.90 21.35
C GLY A 43 -1.29 13.34 21.23
N THR A 44 -0.86 14.08 20.21
CA THR A 44 -1.29 15.46 19.96
C THR A 44 -2.64 15.46 19.25
N GLU A 45 -3.59 16.27 19.72
CA GLU A 45 -4.81 16.57 18.96
C GLU A 45 -4.48 17.58 17.86
N VAL A 46 -4.74 17.19 16.61
CA VAL A 46 -4.51 18.01 15.42
C VAL A 46 -5.87 18.30 14.79
N ASN A 47 -6.19 19.58 14.59
CA ASN A 47 -7.42 20.02 13.96
C ASN A 47 -7.15 20.31 12.47
N ILE A 48 -7.79 19.55 11.59
CA ILE A 48 -7.77 19.76 10.14
C ILE A 48 -9.05 20.52 9.80
N THR A 49 -8.92 21.81 9.54
CA THR A 49 -10.05 22.74 9.49
C THR A 49 -10.86 22.66 8.19
N GLU A 50 -10.19 22.34 7.09
CA GLU A 50 -10.75 22.23 5.74
C GLU A 50 -10.10 21.08 4.99
N ASN A 51 -10.65 20.73 3.83
CA ASN A 51 -10.07 19.71 2.98
C ASN A 51 -8.69 20.17 2.48
N PRO A 52 -7.58 19.46 2.81
CA PRO A 52 -6.24 19.89 2.38
C PRO A 52 -6.09 19.83 0.86
N GLU A 53 -5.65 20.92 0.23
CA GLU A 53 -5.31 20.96 -1.20
C GLU A 53 -3.80 20.94 -1.44
N ARG A 54 -3.01 21.25 -0.41
CA ARG A 54 -1.54 21.31 -0.44
C ARG A 54 -0.94 20.41 0.63
N VAL A 55 -0.55 19.21 0.23
CA VAL A 55 0.01 18.19 1.13
C VAL A 55 1.52 18.08 0.95
N VAL A 56 2.27 18.10 2.05
CA VAL A 56 3.69 17.73 2.06
C VAL A 56 3.86 16.34 2.64
N THR A 57 4.59 15.48 1.93
CA THR A 57 4.93 14.13 2.39
C THR A 57 6.42 14.06 2.76
N THR A 58 6.71 13.80 4.03
CA THR A 58 8.10 13.89 4.54
C THR A 58 8.95 12.64 4.29
N ASN A 59 8.35 11.58 3.72
CA ASN A 59 9.01 10.29 3.50
C ASN A 59 8.32 9.50 2.36
N PRO A 60 9.01 8.55 1.69
CA PRO A 60 8.43 7.77 0.60
C PRO A 60 7.18 6.97 0.94
N SER A 61 7.04 6.48 2.19
CA SER A 61 5.83 5.74 2.59
C SER A 61 4.57 6.62 2.54
N ALA A 62 4.68 7.88 2.98
CA ALA A 62 3.60 8.86 2.90
C ALA A 62 3.29 9.22 1.44
N ALA A 63 4.34 9.49 0.65
CA ALA A 63 4.20 9.79 -0.78
C ALA A 63 3.54 8.63 -1.53
N GLN A 64 4.04 7.40 -1.39
CA GLN A 64 3.47 6.23 -2.04
C GLN A 64 1.98 6.06 -1.68
N THR A 65 1.60 6.28 -0.42
CA THR A 65 0.18 6.21 -0.03
C THR A 65 -0.67 7.23 -0.79
N MET A 66 -0.23 8.50 -0.91
CA MET A 66 -0.94 9.52 -1.69
C MET A 66 -1.06 9.16 -3.18
N TRP A 67 -0.04 8.51 -3.75
CA TRP A 67 -0.09 8.05 -5.14
C TRP A 67 -1.08 6.90 -5.33
N GLU A 68 -1.12 5.98 -4.38
CA GLU A 68 -1.94 4.77 -4.45
C GLU A 68 -3.43 5.04 -4.18
N ILE A 69 -3.77 6.16 -3.56
CA ILE A 69 -5.17 6.63 -3.41
C ILE A 69 -5.58 7.66 -4.48
N GLY A 70 -4.73 7.91 -5.48
CA GLY A 70 -5.01 8.85 -6.57
C GLY A 70 -4.81 10.34 -6.23
N ALA A 71 -4.31 10.67 -5.04
CA ALA A 71 -4.16 12.03 -4.51
C ALA A 71 -2.79 12.68 -4.81
N LYS A 72 -2.08 12.24 -5.84
CA LYS A 72 -0.72 12.75 -6.16
C LYS A 72 -0.70 14.23 -6.54
N ASP A 73 -1.82 14.77 -7.02
CA ASP A 73 -1.91 16.17 -7.48
C ASP A 73 -1.98 17.16 -6.31
N GLU A 74 -2.53 16.75 -5.17
CA GLU A 74 -2.53 17.51 -3.90
C GLU A 74 -1.12 17.62 -3.29
N VAL A 75 -0.21 16.71 -3.65
CA VAL A 75 1.14 16.70 -3.08
C VAL A 75 2.00 17.79 -3.72
N VAL A 76 2.46 18.74 -2.90
CA VAL A 76 3.32 19.87 -3.32
C VAL A 76 4.80 19.67 -2.97
N GLY A 77 5.10 18.75 -2.06
CA GLY A 77 6.46 18.44 -1.63
C GLY A 77 6.66 16.98 -1.26
N VAL A 78 7.80 16.43 -1.67
CA VAL A 78 8.19 15.03 -1.42
C VAL A 78 9.65 14.95 -0.98
N SER A 79 10.00 13.92 -0.21
CA SER A 79 11.40 13.59 0.06
C SER A 79 12.15 13.15 -1.22
N GLN A 80 13.47 13.33 -1.27
CA GLN A 80 14.32 12.88 -2.38
C GLN A 80 14.21 11.37 -2.68
N TYR A 81 13.82 10.58 -1.69
CA TYR A 81 13.67 9.12 -1.78
C TYR A 81 12.36 8.67 -2.43
N ALA A 82 11.44 9.60 -2.71
CA ALA A 82 10.15 9.29 -3.35
C ALA A 82 10.16 9.53 -4.87
N THR A 83 11.31 9.94 -5.44
CA THR A 83 11.47 10.31 -6.86
C THR A 83 11.25 9.17 -7.85
N TYR A 84 11.15 7.93 -7.38
CA TYR A 84 10.78 6.77 -8.20
C TYR A 84 9.28 6.75 -8.57
N LEU A 85 8.45 7.49 -7.84
CA LEU A 85 7.03 7.61 -8.12
C LEU A 85 6.80 8.50 -9.35
N ASP A 86 5.87 8.08 -10.21
CA ASP A 86 5.58 8.79 -11.46
C ASP A 86 5.15 10.25 -11.20
N GLY A 87 5.82 11.20 -11.84
CA GLY A 87 5.61 12.64 -11.63
C GLY A 87 6.14 13.24 -10.32
N ALA A 88 6.71 12.44 -9.41
CA ALA A 88 7.21 12.96 -8.12
C ALA A 88 8.43 13.90 -8.27
N SER A 89 9.20 13.76 -9.36
CA SER A 89 10.33 14.64 -9.68
C SER A 89 9.91 16.08 -10.04
N GLU A 90 8.62 16.30 -10.33
CA GLU A 90 8.05 17.63 -10.60
C GLU A 90 7.66 18.36 -9.31
N LYS A 91 7.56 17.64 -8.19
CA LYS A 91 7.23 18.20 -6.87
C LYS A 91 8.47 18.79 -6.20
N THR A 92 8.28 19.69 -5.25
CA THR A 92 9.40 20.30 -4.53
C THR A 92 10.08 19.25 -3.65
N ASN A 93 11.41 19.10 -3.78
CA ASN A 93 12.17 18.24 -2.90
C ASN A 93 12.30 18.90 -1.52
N VAL A 94 11.67 18.31 -0.50
CA VAL A 94 11.71 18.82 0.88
C VAL A 94 12.85 18.23 1.71
N SER A 95 13.79 17.51 1.10
CA SER A 95 14.98 16.97 1.78
C SER A 95 16.12 17.99 1.82
N ALA A 96 16.87 17.99 2.93
CA ALA A 96 18.17 18.66 3.03
C ALA A 96 19.31 17.65 2.80
N SER A 97 20.56 18.10 2.95
CA SER A 97 21.73 17.20 2.96
C SER A 97 21.64 16.11 4.04
N SER A 98 20.91 16.39 5.11
CA SER A 98 20.50 15.43 6.12
C SER A 98 19.08 15.77 6.58
N GLY A 99 18.17 14.80 6.46
CA GLY A 99 16.81 14.89 6.97
C GLY A 99 15.89 15.87 6.23
N LEU A 100 14.87 16.33 6.94
CA LEU A 100 13.84 17.25 6.41
C LEU A 100 14.32 18.71 6.35
N ASN A 101 14.08 19.40 5.24
CA ASN A 101 14.33 20.84 5.11
C ASN A 101 13.11 21.63 5.61
N VAL A 102 13.16 22.09 6.87
CA VAL A 102 12.06 22.79 7.55
C VAL A 102 11.67 24.09 6.84
N GLU A 103 12.65 24.90 6.42
CA GLU A 103 12.40 26.18 5.74
C GLU A 103 11.66 25.97 4.42
N VAL A 104 12.09 24.98 3.63
CA VAL A 104 11.42 24.64 2.36
C VAL A 104 9.99 24.17 2.59
N VAL A 105 9.73 23.38 3.64
CA VAL A 105 8.36 22.96 3.97
C VAL A 105 7.49 24.16 4.36
N ILE A 106 8.01 25.10 5.14
CA ILE A 106 7.30 26.33 5.52
C ILE A 106 7.02 27.20 4.29
N ASP A 107 8.00 27.38 3.40
CA ASP A 107 7.85 28.17 2.18
C ASP A 107 6.83 27.60 1.19
N LEU A 108 6.54 26.29 1.28
CA LEU A 108 5.49 25.65 0.50
C LEU A 108 4.08 25.96 1.01
N ASP A 109 3.93 26.54 2.21
CA ASP A 109 2.62 26.86 2.81
C ASP A 109 1.59 25.71 2.67
N PRO A 110 1.88 24.52 3.24
CA PRO A 110 0.99 23.37 3.12
C PRO A 110 -0.17 23.41 4.12
N ASP A 111 -1.32 22.93 3.69
CA ASP A 111 -2.51 22.75 4.54
C ASP A 111 -2.34 21.56 5.49
N LEU A 112 -1.53 20.57 5.09
CA LEU A 112 -1.24 19.37 5.86
C LEU A 112 0.17 18.82 5.57
N VAL A 113 0.91 18.51 6.64
CA VAL A 113 2.19 17.79 6.57
C VAL A 113 2.02 16.38 7.14
N LEU A 114 2.23 15.38 6.29
CA LEU A 114 2.17 13.97 6.64
C LEU A 114 3.55 13.45 7.07
N VAL A 115 3.65 13.01 8.33
CA VAL A 115 4.90 12.57 8.96
C VAL A 115 4.77 11.14 9.50
N PRO A 116 5.48 10.15 8.95
CA PRO A 116 5.54 8.84 9.61
C PRO A 116 6.22 8.94 10.97
N ASN A 117 5.77 8.17 11.95
CA ASN A 117 6.33 8.20 13.31
C ASN A 117 7.83 7.84 13.36
N SER A 118 8.32 7.03 12.42
CA SER A 118 9.76 6.78 12.27
C SER A 118 10.55 8.05 11.93
N SER A 119 10.00 8.92 11.08
CA SER A 119 10.61 10.22 10.76
C SER A 119 10.55 11.17 11.95
N TYR A 120 9.42 11.22 12.68
CA TYR A 120 9.32 11.99 13.92
C TYR A 120 10.35 11.54 14.96
N ASN A 121 10.50 10.23 15.19
CA ASN A 121 11.46 9.70 16.15
C ASN A 121 12.91 9.99 15.77
N ALA A 122 13.20 10.05 14.46
CA ALA A 122 14.54 10.37 13.97
C ALA A 122 14.87 11.86 14.09
N GLU A 123 13.89 12.74 13.91
CA GLU A 123 14.09 14.20 13.82
C GLU A 123 13.02 15.01 14.57
N PRO A 124 12.78 14.77 15.87
CA PRO A 124 11.65 15.37 16.58
C PRO A 124 11.71 16.90 16.59
N ASP A 125 12.89 17.48 16.80
CA ASP A 125 13.10 18.93 16.82
C ASP A 125 12.68 19.62 15.51
N ARG A 126 12.86 18.97 14.36
CA ARG A 126 12.44 19.52 13.06
C ARG A 126 10.93 19.50 12.91
N ILE A 127 10.29 18.44 13.38
CA ILE A 127 8.83 18.33 13.31
C ILE A 127 8.15 19.33 14.26
N GLU A 128 8.73 19.53 15.45
CA GLU A 128 8.25 20.55 16.38
C GLU A 128 8.46 21.98 15.86
N GLN A 129 9.50 22.24 15.05
CA GLN A 129 9.64 23.53 14.37
C GLN A 129 8.52 23.80 13.36
N LEU A 130 8.09 22.78 12.59
CA LEU A 130 6.95 22.92 11.67
C LEU A 130 5.66 23.23 12.43
N ARG A 131 5.40 22.52 13.54
CA ARG A 131 4.25 22.82 14.42
C ARG A 131 4.34 24.23 15.01
N SER A 132 5.52 24.66 15.44
CA SER A 132 5.76 26.00 16.00
C SER A 132 5.60 27.12 14.96
N ALA A 133 5.72 26.78 13.67
CA ALA A 133 5.41 27.67 12.55
C ALA A 133 3.91 27.68 12.18
N ASN A 134 3.04 27.12 13.03
CA ASN A 134 1.58 27.00 12.83
C ASN A 134 1.16 26.15 11.62
N LEU A 135 2.01 25.24 11.13
CA LEU A 135 1.60 24.25 10.14
C LEU A 135 0.80 23.12 10.79
N THR A 136 -0.22 22.62 10.09
CA THR A 136 -0.96 21.42 10.49
C THR A 136 -0.09 20.19 10.21
N VAL A 137 0.49 19.61 11.25
CA VAL A 137 1.37 18.44 11.14
C VAL A 137 0.73 17.24 11.79
N VAL A 138 0.53 16.16 11.03
CA VAL A 138 0.04 14.89 11.57
C VAL A 138 1.15 13.85 11.54
N VAL A 139 1.52 13.38 12.73
CA VAL A 139 2.38 12.21 12.87
C VAL A 139 1.53 10.94 12.85
N PHE A 140 1.73 10.03 11.90
CA PHE A 140 0.96 8.78 11.81
C PHE A 140 1.86 7.56 11.99
N GLU A 141 1.28 6.43 12.40
CA GLU A 141 2.04 5.20 12.61
C GLU A 141 2.59 4.67 11.29
N SER A 142 3.88 4.33 11.21
CA SER A 142 4.45 3.81 9.95
C SER A 142 3.79 2.49 9.49
N GLY A 143 3.12 1.75 10.37
CA GLY A 143 2.54 0.42 10.12
C GLY A 143 3.56 -0.68 10.42
N LYS A 144 3.21 -1.63 11.30
CA LYS A 144 4.07 -2.76 11.65
C LYS A 144 3.66 -4.08 11.00
N SER A 145 2.50 -4.10 10.35
CA SER A 145 1.87 -5.21 9.62
C SER A 145 1.19 -4.68 8.36
N LEU A 146 0.86 -5.57 7.42
CA LEU A 146 0.16 -5.19 6.20
C LEU A 146 -1.25 -4.64 6.50
N ASP A 147 -1.98 -5.23 7.44
CA ASP A 147 -3.25 -4.66 7.94
C ASP A 147 -3.05 -3.27 8.56
N GLY A 148 -1.95 -3.07 9.30
CA GLY A 148 -1.57 -1.75 9.81
C GLY A 148 -1.33 -0.74 8.70
N VAL A 149 -0.83 -1.15 7.53
CA VAL A 149 -0.68 -0.28 6.36
C VAL A 149 -2.03 -0.02 5.69
N ALA A 150 -2.93 -0.99 5.62
CA ALA A 150 -4.30 -0.79 5.11
C ALA A 150 -5.05 0.26 5.98
N ASN A 151 -5.07 0.07 7.31
CA ASN A 151 -5.67 1.02 8.26
C ASN A 151 -5.09 2.43 8.12
N LYS A 152 -3.77 2.52 7.93
CA LYS A 152 -3.08 3.79 7.72
C LYS A 152 -3.46 4.44 6.38
N THR A 153 -3.62 3.65 5.32
CA THR A 153 -4.02 4.14 4.00
C THR A 153 -5.41 4.75 4.05
N GLU A 154 -6.36 4.04 4.66
CA GLU A 154 -7.71 4.55 4.92
C GLU A 154 -7.67 5.84 5.76
N ARG A 155 -6.87 5.84 6.84
CA ARG A 155 -6.70 7.02 7.70
C ARG A 155 -6.13 8.22 6.94
N ILE A 156 -5.12 8.01 6.08
CA ILE A 156 -4.55 9.08 5.25
C ILE A 156 -5.60 9.60 4.28
N GLY A 157 -6.32 8.72 3.57
CA GLY A 157 -7.41 9.14 2.69
C GLY A 157 -8.45 10.00 3.40
N ARG A 158 -8.84 9.63 4.62
CA ARG A 158 -9.75 10.46 5.43
C ARG A 158 -9.20 11.84 5.78
N MET A 159 -7.92 11.92 6.16
CA MET A 159 -7.28 13.19 6.56
C MET A 159 -7.00 14.12 5.38
N THR A 160 -6.93 13.59 4.16
CA THR A 160 -6.67 14.33 2.93
C THR A 160 -7.92 14.50 2.06
N GLY A 161 -9.12 14.21 2.56
CA GLY A 161 -10.36 14.35 1.79
C GLY A 161 -10.62 13.28 0.73
N ASN A 162 -9.75 12.27 0.65
CA ASN A 162 -9.79 11.15 -0.29
C ASN A 162 -10.40 9.90 0.38
N CYS A 163 -11.57 10.04 1.02
CA CYS A 163 -12.16 8.98 1.84
C CYS A 163 -12.48 7.71 1.05
N ASP A 164 -13.16 7.84 -0.10
CA ASP A 164 -13.57 6.68 -0.90
C ASP A 164 -12.34 5.95 -1.44
N SER A 165 -11.42 6.65 -2.11
CA SER A 165 -10.17 6.04 -2.62
C SER A 165 -9.30 5.45 -1.51
N GLY A 166 -9.26 6.08 -0.33
CA GLY A 166 -8.52 5.58 0.81
C GLY A 166 -9.12 4.31 1.39
N LEU A 167 -10.46 4.24 1.49
CA LEU A 167 -11.18 3.05 1.93
C LEU A 167 -11.04 1.91 0.90
N GLU A 168 -11.33 2.19 -0.37
CA GLU A 168 -11.20 1.25 -1.48
C GLU A 168 -9.80 0.64 -1.51
N ARG A 169 -8.74 1.47 -1.49
CA ARG A 169 -7.38 0.96 -1.51
C ARG A 169 -7.03 0.11 -0.29
N ALA A 170 -7.54 0.47 0.89
CA ALA A 170 -7.35 -0.32 2.10
C ALA A 170 -8.10 -1.67 2.04
N GLU A 171 -9.30 -1.70 1.47
CA GLU A 171 -10.09 -2.92 1.28
C GLU A 171 -9.47 -3.86 0.24
N GLU A 172 -8.93 -3.34 -0.86
CA GLU A 172 -8.14 -4.12 -1.83
C GLU A 172 -6.94 -4.81 -1.15
N MET A 173 -6.23 -4.07 -0.30
CA MET A 173 -5.11 -4.63 0.47
C MET A 173 -5.57 -5.75 1.40
N ARG A 174 -6.64 -5.52 2.18
CA ARG A 174 -7.18 -6.52 3.12
C ARG A 174 -7.67 -7.77 2.38
N THR A 175 -8.34 -7.59 1.25
CA THR A 175 -8.80 -8.68 0.37
C THR A 175 -7.62 -9.48 -0.16
N SER A 176 -6.56 -8.80 -0.61
CA SER A 176 -5.33 -9.46 -1.07
C SER A 176 -4.66 -10.28 0.02
N ILE A 177 -4.56 -9.75 1.23
CA ILE A 177 -4.03 -10.47 2.39
C ILE A 177 -4.88 -11.71 2.70
N GLN A 178 -6.20 -11.56 2.76
CA GLN A 178 -7.12 -12.66 3.03
C GLN A 178 -7.03 -13.76 1.96
N HIS A 179 -6.97 -13.41 0.68
CA HIS A 179 -6.83 -14.39 -0.40
C HIS A 179 -5.49 -15.12 -0.35
N MET A 180 -4.38 -14.44 0.00
CA MET A 180 -3.09 -15.11 0.21
C MET A 180 -3.18 -16.09 1.39
N GLU A 181 -3.79 -15.68 2.51
CA GLU A 181 -3.99 -16.56 3.67
C GLU A 181 -4.82 -17.80 3.33
N GLN A 182 -5.92 -17.63 2.58
CA GLN A 182 -6.78 -18.71 2.13
C GLN A 182 -6.05 -19.68 1.19
N ALA A 183 -5.30 -19.16 0.23
CA ALA A 183 -4.54 -19.97 -0.71
C ALA A 183 -3.39 -20.75 -0.04
N LEU A 184 -2.88 -20.25 1.10
CA LEU A 184 -1.84 -20.90 1.89
C LEU A 184 -2.38 -21.83 2.98
N ASP A 185 -3.69 -22.04 3.08
CA ASP A 185 -4.25 -22.94 4.09
C ASP A 185 -3.77 -24.38 3.87
N GLY A 186 -3.23 -24.99 4.92
CA GLY A 186 -2.63 -26.33 4.86
C GLY A 186 -1.32 -26.44 4.08
N VAL A 187 -0.77 -25.34 3.54
CA VAL A 187 0.51 -25.34 2.80
C VAL A 187 1.69 -25.29 3.78
N GLU A 188 2.69 -26.14 3.56
CA GLU A 188 3.94 -26.14 4.36
C GLU A 188 4.75 -24.86 4.09
N ARG A 189 5.24 -24.21 5.14
CA ARG A 189 5.94 -22.92 5.02
C ARG A 189 7.45 -23.09 5.21
N PRO A 190 8.28 -22.91 4.16
CA PRO A 190 9.73 -23.06 4.27
C PRO A 190 10.38 -21.92 5.05
N VAL A 191 11.58 -22.13 5.56
CA VAL A 191 12.33 -21.10 6.29
C VAL A 191 12.92 -20.08 5.32
N GLY A 192 12.50 -18.83 5.45
CA GLY A 192 13.02 -17.69 4.70
C GLY A 192 13.90 -16.79 5.55
N LEU A 193 14.91 -16.19 4.93
CA LEU A 193 15.75 -15.15 5.53
C LEU A 193 15.75 -13.89 4.67
N ASN A 194 15.33 -12.76 5.24
CA ASN A 194 15.63 -11.47 4.61
C ASN A 194 17.08 -11.07 4.91
N ALA A 195 17.86 -10.69 3.89
CA ALA A 195 19.27 -10.32 4.05
C ALA A 195 19.61 -9.07 3.23
N PHE A 196 20.25 -8.09 3.86
CA PHE A 196 20.72 -6.86 3.21
C PHE A 196 21.87 -6.23 4.00
N PHE A 197 23.03 -6.00 3.38
CA PHE A 197 24.19 -5.34 3.98
C PHE A 197 24.64 -5.87 5.36
N GLY A 198 24.47 -7.18 5.62
CA GLY A 198 24.78 -7.82 6.91
C GLY A 198 23.70 -7.68 7.98
N TYR A 199 22.53 -7.12 7.61
CA TYR A 199 21.34 -7.02 8.44
C TYR A 199 20.23 -7.95 7.95
N THR A 200 19.28 -8.20 8.84
CA THR A 200 18.07 -8.98 8.61
C THR A 200 16.87 -8.31 9.30
N SER A 201 15.68 -8.83 9.04
CA SER A 201 14.42 -8.36 9.59
C SER A 201 13.83 -9.43 10.51
N GLY A 202 13.92 -9.23 11.82
CA GLY A 202 13.41 -10.17 12.83
C GLY A 202 11.96 -9.92 13.24
N LYS A 203 11.59 -10.35 14.46
CA LYS A 203 10.27 -10.11 15.06
C LYS A 203 9.90 -8.62 15.05
N ASN A 204 8.61 -8.31 14.95
CA ASN A 204 8.09 -6.93 15.00
C ASN A 204 8.65 -6.02 13.90
N THR A 205 9.00 -6.59 12.74
CA THR A 205 9.37 -5.83 11.55
C THR A 205 8.30 -5.96 10.49
N PHE A 206 8.11 -4.89 9.73
CA PHE A 206 7.20 -4.90 8.60
C PHE A 206 7.59 -5.93 7.53
N ILE A 207 8.90 -6.13 7.30
CA ILE A 207 9.40 -7.13 6.35
C ILE A 207 9.10 -8.56 6.83
N SER A 208 9.10 -8.80 8.15
CA SER A 208 8.66 -10.09 8.68
C SER A 208 7.23 -10.39 8.27
N GLU A 209 6.33 -9.39 8.36
CA GLU A 209 4.92 -9.54 8.00
C GLU A 209 4.72 -9.79 6.50
N ILE A 210 5.50 -9.10 5.65
CA ILE A 210 5.54 -9.38 4.20
C ILE A 210 5.90 -10.85 3.95
N MET A 211 6.97 -11.34 4.58
CA MET A 211 7.45 -12.71 4.38
C MET A 211 6.45 -13.75 4.90
N THR A 212 5.86 -13.53 6.08
CA THR A 212 4.92 -14.49 6.66
C THR A 212 3.60 -14.53 5.93
N THR A 213 3.10 -13.39 5.44
CA THR A 213 1.91 -13.33 4.59
C THR A 213 2.13 -14.08 3.28
N ALA A 214 3.35 -14.03 2.73
CA ALA A 214 3.74 -14.76 1.53
C ALA A 214 3.97 -16.27 1.74
N GLY A 215 3.77 -16.79 2.96
CA GLY A 215 3.92 -18.22 3.25
C GLY A 215 5.34 -18.66 3.63
N LEU A 216 6.23 -17.75 4.03
CA LEU A 216 7.52 -18.10 4.63
C LEU A 216 7.43 -18.13 6.16
N ARG A 217 8.28 -18.96 6.78
CA ARG A 217 8.66 -18.80 8.19
C ARG A 217 9.85 -17.85 8.27
N ASN A 218 9.77 -16.80 9.09
CA ASN A 218 10.89 -15.87 9.25
C ASN A 218 11.98 -16.47 10.14
N GLY A 219 13.04 -17.01 9.53
CA GLY A 219 14.14 -17.65 10.26
C GLY A 219 14.87 -16.71 11.23
N ALA A 220 15.00 -15.42 10.90
CA ALA A 220 15.60 -14.44 11.82
C ALA A 220 14.73 -14.23 13.08
N ALA A 221 13.41 -14.20 12.91
CA ALA A 221 12.49 -14.15 14.04
C ALA A 221 12.56 -15.42 14.90
N GLU A 222 12.68 -16.60 14.29
CA GLU A 222 12.85 -17.87 15.01
C GLU A 222 14.19 -17.94 15.76
N ALA A 223 15.24 -17.32 15.21
CA ALA A 223 16.52 -17.09 15.89
C ALA A 223 16.47 -15.98 16.97
N ASN A 224 15.27 -15.50 17.34
CA ASN A 224 15.02 -14.47 18.35
C ASN A 224 15.60 -13.08 18.05
N ILE A 225 15.92 -12.77 16.79
CA ILE A 225 16.22 -11.41 16.37
C ILE A 225 14.92 -10.60 16.41
N THR A 226 14.97 -9.38 16.97
CA THR A 226 13.84 -8.46 17.06
C THR A 226 14.20 -7.14 16.39
N GLY A 227 13.28 -6.57 15.64
CA GLY A 227 13.53 -5.39 14.82
C GLY A 227 14.50 -5.69 13.68
N PHE A 228 15.07 -4.63 13.11
CA PHE A 228 16.17 -4.74 12.17
C PHE A 228 17.45 -5.03 12.96
N GLY A 229 18.07 -6.18 12.70
CA GLY A 229 19.19 -6.69 13.47
C GLY A 229 20.35 -7.12 12.58
N GLN A 230 21.57 -7.08 13.12
CA GLN A 230 22.71 -7.70 12.46
C GLN A 230 22.56 -9.22 12.51
N ILE A 231 22.93 -9.90 11.42
CA ILE A 231 22.98 -11.35 11.35
C ILE A 231 24.41 -11.80 11.09
N ASN A 232 24.92 -12.70 11.93
CA ASN A 232 26.24 -13.27 11.76
C ASN A 232 26.17 -14.55 10.91
N GLU A 233 27.30 -14.92 10.32
CA GLU A 233 27.41 -16.03 9.39
C GLU A 233 27.13 -17.41 10.04
N GLU A 234 27.49 -17.61 11.30
CA GLU A 234 27.22 -18.86 12.03
C GLU A 234 25.71 -19.08 12.19
N THR A 235 24.97 -18.02 12.56
CA THR A 235 23.50 -18.06 12.63
C THR A 235 22.86 -18.37 11.27
N VAL A 236 23.44 -17.91 10.16
CA VAL A 236 22.93 -18.24 8.81
C VAL A 236 23.14 -19.72 8.49
N VAL A 237 24.30 -20.28 8.83
CA VAL A 237 24.60 -21.70 8.62
C VAL A 237 23.69 -22.58 9.47
N ASP A 238 23.53 -22.26 10.76
CA ASP A 238 22.66 -23.01 11.68
C ASP A 238 21.19 -22.94 11.28
N MET A 239 20.74 -21.78 10.79
CA MET A 239 19.37 -21.58 10.28
C MET A 239 19.12 -22.36 8.98
N ASN A 240 20.14 -22.47 8.13
CA ASN A 240 20.08 -23.05 6.80
C ASN A 240 18.80 -22.67 6.03
N PRO A 241 18.57 -21.38 5.72
CA PRO A 241 17.34 -20.95 5.07
C PRO A 241 17.17 -21.63 3.70
N GLU A 242 15.91 -21.95 3.39
CA GLU A 242 15.49 -22.52 2.10
C GLU A 242 15.27 -21.42 1.05
N TYR A 243 14.95 -20.20 1.50
CA TYR A 243 14.80 -19.01 0.66
C TYR A 243 15.54 -17.80 1.26
N ILE A 244 16.13 -16.98 0.39
CA ILE A 244 16.70 -15.67 0.78
C ILE A 244 15.96 -14.56 0.04
N VAL A 245 15.41 -13.59 0.78
CA VAL A 245 14.74 -12.40 0.24
C VAL A 245 15.67 -11.20 0.33
N VAL A 246 15.98 -10.57 -0.80
CA VAL A 246 16.94 -9.45 -0.90
C VAL A 246 16.26 -8.23 -1.53
N PRO A 247 16.37 -7.02 -0.96
CA PRO A 247 15.91 -5.80 -1.63
C PRO A 247 16.79 -5.49 -2.85
N SER A 248 16.19 -4.98 -3.92
CA SER A 248 16.84 -4.79 -5.24
C SER A 248 18.12 -3.94 -5.27
N HIS A 249 18.33 -3.07 -4.29
CA HIS A 249 19.54 -2.25 -4.18
C HIS A 249 20.65 -2.91 -3.33
N ALA A 250 20.37 -4.03 -2.67
CA ALA A 250 21.35 -4.77 -1.89
C ALA A 250 21.98 -5.88 -2.75
N PRO A 251 23.29 -6.14 -2.60
CA PRO A 251 23.91 -7.28 -3.25
C PRO A 251 23.39 -8.57 -2.63
N VAL A 252 23.18 -9.59 -3.48
CA VAL A 252 22.96 -10.96 -3.00
C VAL A 252 24.18 -11.39 -2.18
N PRO A 253 23.99 -11.86 -0.93
CA PRO A 253 25.11 -12.27 -0.10
C PRO A 253 25.81 -13.51 -0.70
N SER A 254 27.13 -13.50 -0.70
CA SER A 254 27.94 -14.50 -1.42
C SER A 254 29.11 -15.06 -0.61
N SER A 255 29.09 -14.90 0.72
CA SER A 255 30.14 -15.44 1.58
C SER A 255 30.04 -16.97 1.69
N PRO A 256 31.09 -17.68 2.13
CA PRO A 256 31.06 -19.14 2.25
C PRO A 256 29.89 -19.66 3.08
N ALA A 257 29.50 -18.93 4.14
CA ALA A 257 28.34 -19.27 4.96
C ALA A 257 27.04 -19.25 4.16
N TYR A 258 26.74 -18.14 3.49
CA TYR A 258 25.56 -18.03 2.63
C TYR A 258 25.58 -19.04 1.47
N ASN A 259 26.74 -19.25 0.82
CA ASN A 259 26.87 -20.21 -0.28
C ASN A 259 26.65 -21.67 0.16
N SER A 260 26.75 -21.96 1.47
CA SER A 260 26.50 -23.28 2.02
C SER A 260 25.02 -23.56 2.33
N THR A 261 24.16 -22.54 2.29
CA THR A 261 22.73 -22.66 2.57
C THR A 261 21.97 -23.35 1.44
N THR A 262 20.88 -24.02 1.78
CA THR A 262 19.93 -24.58 0.79
C THR A 262 19.49 -23.51 -0.21
N ALA A 263 19.15 -22.30 0.27
CA ALA A 263 18.70 -21.21 -0.60
C ALA A 263 19.67 -20.89 -1.75
N ILE A 264 20.97 -20.75 -1.49
CA ILE A 264 21.93 -20.45 -2.56
C ILE A 264 22.24 -21.68 -3.41
N GLN A 265 22.31 -22.87 -2.81
CA GLN A 265 22.60 -24.10 -3.56
C GLN A 265 21.51 -24.45 -4.58
N GLU A 266 20.25 -24.14 -4.25
CA GLU A 266 19.09 -24.41 -5.11
C GLU A 266 18.71 -23.20 -5.98
N GLY A 267 19.31 -22.03 -5.76
CA GLY A 267 19.01 -20.81 -6.51
C GLY A 267 17.74 -20.08 -6.04
N ASN A 268 17.28 -20.35 -4.83
CA ASN A 268 16.08 -19.78 -4.20
C ASN A 268 16.35 -18.39 -3.59
N VAL A 269 16.89 -17.48 -4.40
CA VAL A 269 17.11 -16.08 -4.02
C VAL A 269 16.07 -15.20 -4.71
N ILE A 270 15.23 -14.55 -3.91
CA ILE A 270 14.14 -13.69 -4.37
C ILE A 270 14.59 -12.23 -4.22
N VAL A 271 14.82 -11.56 -5.34
CA VAL A 271 15.14 -10.12 -5.35
C VAL A 271 13.86 -9.33 -5.54
N VAL A 272 13.50 -8.52 -4.54
CA VAL A 272 12.24 -7.74 -4.50
C VAL A 272 12.57 -6.25 -4.61
N ASP A 273 11.74 -5.48 -5.32
CA ASP A 273 11.89 -4.02 -5.35
C ASP A 273 11.93 -3.44 -3.93
N ALA A 274 13.01 -2.72 -3.60
CA ALA A 274 13.19 -2.13 -2.28
C ALA A 274 12.09 -1.13 -1.90
N ASN A 275 11.49 -0.45 -2.89
CA ASN A 275 10.38 0.48 -2.66
C ASN A 275 9.08 -0.23 -2.25
N LYS A 276 8.93 -1.51 -2.58
CA LYS A 276 7.82 -2.36 -2.14
C LYS A 276 8.15 -3.05 -0.83
N LEU A 277 9.34 -3.63 -0.73
CA LEU A 277 9.75 -4.44 0.42
C LEU A 277 10.01 -3.61 1.69
N GLN A 278 10.61 -2.42 1.56
CA GLN A 278 11.13 -1.67 2.72
C GLN A 278 10.30 -0.43 3.08
N GLN A 279 9.24 -0.14 2.34
CA GLN A 279 8.33 0.97 2.63
C GLN A 279 7.01 0.38 3.11
N PRO A 280 6.56 0.68 4.33
CA PRO A 280 5.25 0.25 4.76
C PRO A 280 4.23 1.13 4.05
N ALA A 281 3.77 0.74 2.88
CA ALA A 281 2.87 1.50 2.02
C ALA A 281 2.13 0.52 1.09
N PRO A 282 1.06 0.91 0.37
CA PRO A 282 0.16 -0.05 -0.26
C PRO A 282 0.83 -1.08 -1.19
N ARG A 283 1.90 -0.71 -1.90
CA ARG A 283 2.65 -1.64 -2.78
C ARG A 283 3.42 -2.72 -2.05
N ALA A 284 3.45 -2.71 -0.73
CA ALA A 284 4.05 -3.80 0.04
C ALA A 284 3.27 -5.12 -0.08
N VAL A 285 1.99 -5.07 -0.41
CA VAL A 285 1.21 -6.28 -0.74
C VAL A 285 1.81 -6.98 -1.97
N GLU A 286 2.23 -6.22 -2.99
CA GLU A 286 2.90 -6.76 -4.18
C GLU A 286 4.24 -7.45 -3.82
N ALA A 287 4.96 -6.99 -2.79
CA ALA A 287 6.16 -7.68 -2.31
C ALA A 287 5.83 -9.06 -1.74
N SER A 288 4.69 -9.20 -1.04
CA SER A 288 4.22 -10.51 -0.57
C SER A 288 3.79 -11.40 -1.74
N GLU A 289 3.11 -10.85 -2.74
CA GLU A 289 2.74 -11.60 -3.95
C GLU A 289 3.96 -12.10 -4.73
N GLU A 290 4.98 -11.27 -4.93
CA GLU A 290 6.23 -11.63 -5.61
C GLU A 290 6.94 -12.79 -4.88
N ILE A 291 6.97 -12.74 -3.54
CA ILE A 291 7.54 -13.81 -2.73
C ILE A 291 6.66 -15.06 -2.81
N MET A 292 5.34 -14.94 -2.65
CA MET A 292 4.40 -16.06 -2.70
C MET A 292 4.50 -16.80 -4.03
N LYS A 293 4.57 -16.07 -5.15
CA LYS A 293 4.74 -16.64 -6.49
C LYS A 293 6.00 -17.48 -6.62
N ALA A 294 7.09 -17.04 -6.00
CA ALA A 294 8.37 -17.74 -6.05
C ALA A 294 8.43 -18.95 -5.12
N VAL A 295 7.77 -18.88 -3.95
CA VAL A 295 7.84 -19.90 -2.90
C VAL A 295 6.74 -20.97 -3.07
N HIS A 296 5.53 -20.54 -3.43
CA HIS A 296 4.31 -21.34 -3.49
C HIS A 296 3.54 -21.09 -4.81
N PRO A 297 4.06 -21.50 -5.98
CA PRO A 297 3.44 -21.19 -7.28
C PRO A 297 1.99 -21.70 -7.40
N ASP A 298 1.71 -22.91 -6.91
CA ASP A 298 0.34 -23.49 -6.96
C ASP A 298 -0.64 -22.68 -6.10
N ALA A 299 -0.21 -22.26 -4.89
CA ALA A 299 -1.03 -21.39 -4.05
C ALA A 299 -1.19 -20.00 -4.68
N TYR A 300 -0.17 -19.50 -5.37
CA TYR A 300 -0.25 -18.22 -6.07
C TYR A 300 -1.29 -18.26 -7.20
N GLU A 301 -1.41 -19.38 -7.93
CA GLU A 301 -2.48 -19.56 -8.92
C GLU A 301 -3.86 -19.51 -8.26
N GLN A 302 -4.05 -20.19 -7.13
CA GLN A 302 -5.30 -20.13 -6.36
C GLN A 302 -5.60 -18.70 -5.85
N TYR A 303 -4.59 -17.97 -5.38
CA TYR A 303 -4.74 -16.57 -4.99
C TYR A 303 -5.23 -15.71 -6.17
N GLN A 304 -4.69 -15.91 -7.38
CA GLN A 304 -5.13 -15.18 -8.57
C GLN A 304 -6.57 -15.52 -8.97
N GLU A 305 -7.02 -16.76 -8.79
CA GLU A 305 -8.43 -17.14 -8.99
C GLU A 305 -9.35 -16.37 -8.04
N LEU A 306 -9.02 -16.34 -6.74
CA LEU A 306 -9.78 -15.58 -5.73
C LEU A 306 -9.81 -14.08 -6.03
N GLN A 307 -8.70 -13.49 -6.50
CA GLN A 307 -8.68 -12.10 -6.94
C GLN A 307 -9.68 -11.85 -8.08
N ASN A 308 -9.70 -12.70 -9.11
CA ASN A 308 -10.61 -12.54 -10.24
C ASN A 308 -12.09 -12.71 -9.86
N GLU A 309 -12.40 -13.57 -8.89
CA GLU A 309 -13.76 -13.74 -8.36
C GLU A 309 -14.26 -12.45 -7.68
N SER A 310 -13.44 -11.83 -6.82
CA SER A 310 -13.79 -10.58 -6.12
C SER A 310 -14.06 -9.39 -7.05
N VAL A 311 -13.31 -9.31 -8.16
CA VAL A 311 -13.55 -8.30 -9.22
C VAL A 311 -14.89 -8.54 -9.93
N THR A 312 -15.23 -9.81 -10.17
CA THR A 312 -16.48 -10.19 -10.84
C THR A 312 -17.70 -9.87 -9.97
N GLU A 313 -17.65 -10.21 -8.68
CA GLU A 313 -18.73 -9.90 -7.72
C GLU A 313 -18.95 -8.39 -7.56
N SER A 314 -17.87 -7.60 -7.54
CA SER A 314 -17.94 -6.13 -7.46
C SER A 314 -18.58 -5.52 -8.73
N THR A 315 -18.32 -6.10 -9.89
CA THR A 315 -18.86 -5.63 -11.18
C THR A 315 -20.36 -5.97 -11.34
N ASP A 316 -20.80 -7.13 -10.85
CA ASP A 316 -22.21 -7.54 -10.94
C ASP A 316 -23.09 -6.71 -9.98
N SER A 317 -22.59 -6.43 -8.77
CA SER A 317 -23.25 -5.51 -7.81
C SER A 317 -23.41 -4.08 -8.33
N ALA A 318 -22.42 -3.56 -9.08
CA ALA A 318 -22.52 -2.25 -9.72
C ALA A 318 -23.54 -2.22 -10.88
N THR A 319 -23.73 -3.35 -11.57
CA THR A 319 -24.65 -3.47 -12.71
C THR A 319 -26.11 -3.60 -12.27
N GLU A 320 -26.40 -4.29 -11.17
CA GLU A 320 -27.77 -4.38 -10.62
C GLU A 320 -28.28 -3.03 -10.10
N THR A 321 -27.40 -2.17 -9.58
CA THR A 321 -27.76 -0.85 -9.04
C THR A 321 -28.18 0.15 -10.14
N THR A 322 -27.68 0.00 -11.37
CA THR A 322 -27.99 0.92 -12.49
C THR A 322 -29.35 0.65 -13.15
N THR A 323 -30.01 -0.48 -12.85
CA THR A 323 -31.28 -0.87 -13.52
C THR A 323 -32.53 -0.35 -12.80
N GLN A 324 -32.39 0.34 -11.66
CA GLN A 324 -33.52 0.89 -10.87
C GLN A 324 -33.59 2.42 -10.87
N GLU A 325 -33.21 3.12 -11.93
CA GLU A 325 -33.54 4.55 -12.05
C GLU A 325 -33.80 4.98 -13.50
N ASN A 326 -34.86 4.44 -14.13
CA ASN A 326 -35.62 5.20 -15.13
C ASN A 326 -36.94 4.50 -15.51
N ALA A 327 -38.00 4.86 -14.79
CA ALA A 327 -39.36 4.72 -15.28
C ALA A 327 -40.27 5.78 -14.65
N THR A 328 -40.33 6.97 -15.24
CA THR A 328 -41.54 7.79 -15.19
C THR A 328 -41.64 8.63 -16.46
N GLU A 329 -42.65 8.31 -17.28
CA GLU A 329 -43.16 9.11 -18.38
C GLU A 329 -43.59 10.51 -17.90
N ASN A 330 -43.34 11.55 -18.70
CA ASN A 330 -44.45 12.39 -19.17
C ASN A 330 -44.11 13.17 -20.45
N THR A 331 -45.16 13.33 -21.26
CA THR A 331 -45.23 13.86 -22.62
C THR A 331 -45.35 15.39 -22.66
N THR A 332 -44.85 16.07 -23.71
CA THR A 332 -45.60 16.98 -24.63
C THR A 332 -44.71 18.06 -25.29
N GLU A 333 -44.69 18.00 -26.63
CA GLU A 333 -44.57 19.04 -27.69
C GLU A 333 -43.85 20.39 -27.46
N GLU A 334 -42.85 20.71 -28.29
CA GLU A 334 -42.99 21.61 -29.46
C GLU A 334 -41.64 21.76 -30.21
N GLU A 335 -41.68 21.61 -31.54
CA GLU A 335 -40.66 22.02 -32.51
C GLU A 335 -40.89 23.51 -32.88
N PRO A 336 -39.92 24.28 -33.39
CA PRO A 336 -39.40 24.00 -34.74
C PRO A 336 -37.90 24.25 -34.99
N GLU A 337 -37.43 23.50 -35.98
CA GLU A 337 -36.33 23.72 -36.93
C GLU A 337 -35.41 24.94 -36.75
N THR A 338 -34.09 24.67 -36.73
CA THR A 338 -33.20 25.34 -37.70
C THR A 338 -31.95 24.52 -38.02
N THR A 339 -31.79 24.37 -39.32
CA THR A 339 -30.73 23.74 -40.13
C THR A 339 -29.33 24.30 -39.88
N ALA A 340 -28.32 23.43 -39.67
CA ALA A 340 -26.99 23.57 -40.29
C ALA A 340 -26.12 22.31 -40.09
N THR A 341 -25.70 21.75 -41.21
CA THR A 341 -24.79 20.61 -41.46
C THR A 341 -23.38 20.80 -40.88
N PRO A 342 -22.67 19.72 -40.50
CA PRO A 342 -21.29 19.78 -40.01
C PRO A 342 -20.28 19.84 -41.16
N GLU A 343 -19.28 20.71 -41.06
CA GLU A 343 -18.05 20.57 -41.84
C GLU A 343 -17.03 19.76 -41.05
N GLN A 344 -16.76 18.56 -41.56
CA GLN A 344 -15.48 17.89 -41.40
C GLN A 344 -14.42 18.66 -42.19
N THR A 345 -13.31 18.98 -41.56
CA THR A 345 -12.02 19.05 -42.25
C THR A 345 -11.00 18.24 -41.47
N THR A 346 -10.66 17.11 -42.07
CA THR A 346 -9.44 16.33 -41.88
C THR A 346 -8.23 17.08 -42.46
N GLU A 347 -7.17 17.24 -41.66
CA GLU A 347 -5.77 17.38 -42.10
C GLU A 347 -4.97 16.59 -41.05
N SER A 348 -4.57 15.34 -41.29
CA SER A 348 -3.33 14.92 -41.96
C SER A 348 -2.23 15.99 -42.01
N ASP A 349 -1.19 15.84 -41.19
CA ASP A 349 0.19 15.70 -41.69
C ASP A 349 1.20 15.48 -40.54
N ALA A 350 1.70 14.25 -40.45
CA ALA A 350 3.08 13.93 -40.11
C ALA A 350 3.60 13.16 -41.36
N PRO A 351 4.87 13.32 -41.82
CA PRO A 351 6.06 13.12 -41.00
C PRO A 351 7.25 14.05 -41.31
N GLY A 352 8.15 14.23 -40.35
CA GLY A 352 9.40 14.98 -40.56
C GLY A 352 10.53 14.49 -39.67
N PHE A 353 11.28 13.50 -40.16
CA PHE A 353 12.60 13.13 -39.64
C PHE A 353 13.59 14.28 -39.85
N GLY A 354 14.32 14.64 -38.79
CA GLY A 354 15.46 15.55 -38.84
C GLY A 354 16.53 15.07 -37.87
N SER A 355 17.55 14.42 -38.43
CA SER A 355 18.72 13.85 -37.75
C SER A 355 19.83 14.87 -37.46
N VAL A 356 20.77 14.44 -36.60
CA VAL A 356 22.15 14.95 -36.35
C VAL A 356 22.19 16.20 -35.45
N VAL A 357 22.93 16.29 -34.33
CA VAL A 357 24.39 16.09 -34.15
C VAL A 357 24.75 15.79 -32.68
N SER A 358 25.57 14.76 -32.51
CA SER A 358 26.31 14.42 -31.28
C SER A 358 27.52 15.35 -31.10
N VAL A 359 27.74 15.90 -29.90
CA VAL A 359 29.03 16.48 -29.51
C VAL A 359 29.53 15.77 -28.26
N ILE A 360 30.57 14.96 -28.48
CA ILE A 360 31.43 14.34 -27.48
C ILE A 360 32.53 15.36 -27.15
N ALA A 361 32.77 15.62 -25.86
CA ALA A 361 33.99 16.27 -25.39
C ALA A 361 34.63 15.42 -24.29
N LEU A 362 35.62 14.63 -24.71
CA LEU A 362 36.62 13.97 -23.89
C LEU A 362 37.69 14.99 -23.48
N ALA A 363 37.99 15.09 -22.18
CA ALA A 363 39.30 15.54 -21.71
C ALA A 363 39.70 14.70 -20.49
N ALA A 364 40.73 13.89 -20.69
CA ALA A 364 41.35 13.05 -19.69
C ALA A 364 42.69 13.68 -19.23
N VAL A 365 43.21 13.08 -18.15
CA VAL A 365 44.63 12.98 -17.73
C VAL A 365 45.07 13.89 -16.58
N ALA A 366 44.94 13.29 -15.39
CA ALA A 366 46.00 12.90 -14.44
C ALA A 366 46.91 13.97 -13.80
N LEU A 367 47.05 13.86 -12.47
CA LEU A 367 48.35 13.54 -11.87
C LEU A 367 48.22 12.94 -10.46
N LEU A 368 48.89 11.80 -10.30
CA LEU A 368 49.23 11.10 -9.07
C LEU A 368 50.10 11.97 -8.14
N ALA A 369 49.94 11.82 -6.82
CA ALA A 369 50.91 11.14 -5.96
C ALA A 369 50.87 11.63 -4.49
N ARG A 370 50.66 10.66 -3.59
CA ARG A 370 51.32 10.42 -2.29
C ARG A 370 51.91 11.64 -1.54
N TYR A 371 51.49 11.85 -0.29
CA TYR A 371 52.23 11.44 0.92
C TYR A 371 51.56 12.00 2.20
N ARG A 372 51.52 11.14 3.24
CA ARG A 372 51.16 11.34 4.65
C ARG A 372 49.69 11.23 5.04
#